data_AF-A0A815LFF3-F1
#
_entry.id   AF-A0A815LFF3-F1
#
_cell.length_a   1.000
_cell.length_b   1.000
_cell.length_c   1.000
_cell.angle_alpha   90.00
_cell.angle_beta   90.00
_cell.angle_gamma   90.00
#
_symmetry.space_group_name_H-M   'P 1'
#
loop_
_entity.id
_entity.type
_entity.pdbx_description
1 polymer ?
#
loop_
_entity_poly.entity_id
_entity_poly.type
_entity_poly.pdbx_seq_one_letter_code
_entity_poly.pdbx_strand_id
1 'polypeptide(L)'
;MCVISALNLLDDGTSIDDLSHIGRFFGEATRHWSEREIAWAFSQLDSHIQLKKKIDRFYSCEHVGIEIQLEHSIRFCFRLVYFDSIRLHAHRGCLLNVILYKQPIWFQARLIYLLFGPMSLNKIDWEKFSHDRLNSFIYPNVDEEQAYFDLSRAFNVLNRSVHAQKAWNSNSKLALLNELIAQPLPWKSEYVAELLFYCGRELLTNVLIAFAMKNYHKEYAQLIHSLCIVARQRKMYYEIIQTAIEDSFERCTLVAQRNSIIIHLQNAFRCMTRNVIAVLASSTITQTDQLHYLQQLEALDAQKASLISFLLTNQFDQNN
;
A
#
# COMPACT_ATOMS: atom_id res chain seq x y z
N MET A 1 17.21 22.40 23.79
CA MET A 1 17.44 21.80 25.13
C MET A 1 16.20 21.11 25.70
N CYS A 2 15.03 21.76 25.82
CA CYS A 2 13.83 21.12 26.41
C CYS A 2 13.34 19.82 25.71
N VAL A 3 13.45 19.72 24.37
CA VAL A 3 13.07 18.51 23.61
C VAL A 3 13.96 17.32 23.98
N ILE A 4 15.27 17.52 24.01
CA ILE A 4 16.24 16.47 24.34
C ILE A 4 16.06 16.05 25.81
N SER A 5 15.80 17.00 26.72
CA SER A 5 15.54 16.70 28.13
C SER A 5 14.25 15.92 28.38
N ALA A 6 13.17 16.17 27.64
CA ALA A 6 11.92 15.40 27.75
C ALA A 6 12.05 13.98 27.15
N LEU A 7 12.95 13.81 26.19
CA LEU A 7 13.21 12.54 25.48
C LEU A 7 14.23 11.65 26.18
N ASN A 8 14.96 12.17 27.18
CA ASN A 8 15.84 11.39 28.07
C ASN A 8 15.08 10.43 29.00
N LEU A 9 13.74 10.41 28.96
CA LEU A 9 12.87 9.51 29.74
C LEU A 9 12.55 8.19 29.01
N LEU A 10 13.11 7.98 27.80
CA LEU A 10 12.85 6.82 26.97
C LEU A 10 13.78 5.63 27.34
N ASP A 11 13.35 4.82 28.30
CA ASP A 11 13.94 3.51 28.62
C ASP A 11 13.07 2.37 28.07
N ASP A 12 13.56 1.12 28.09
CA ASP A 12 12.80 -0.07 27.63
C ASP A 12 11.50 -0.35 28.44
N GLY A 13 11.16 0.49 29.43
CA GLY A 13 9.91 0.48 30.20
C GLY A 13 8.99 1.68 29.97
N THR A 14 9.28 2.57 29.01
CA THR A 14 8.43 3.73 28.73
C THR A 14 7.04 3.31 28.24
N SER A 15 5.99 3.88 28.84
CA SER A 15 4.62 3.56 28.45
C SER A 15 4.25 4.13 27.07
N ILE A 16 3.26 3.53 26.42
CA ILE A 16 2.68 4.04 25.15
C ILE A 16 2.17 5.48 25.32
N ASP A 17 1.60 5.80 26.49
CA ASP A 17 1.11 7.13 26.79
C ASP A 17 2.24 8.15 26.86
N ASP A 18 3.37 7.81 27.49
CA ASP A 18 4.54 8.69 27.55
C ASP A 18 5.08 8.99 26.14
N LEU A 19 5.18 7.97 25.28
CA LEU A 19 5.58 8.14 23.87
C LEU A 19 4.64 9.07 23.11
N SER A 20 3.33 8.97 23.36
CA SER A 20 2.31 9.84 22.74
C SER A 20 2.45 11.30 23.19
N HIS A 21 2.68 11.56 24.48
CA HIS A 21 2.90 12.91 25.01
C HIS A 21 4.18 13.54 24.46
N ILE A 22 5.26 12.78 24.45
CA ILE A 22 6.53 13.15 23.83
C ILE A 22 6.34 13.49 22.36
N GLY A 23 5.59 12.65 21.63
CA GLY A 23 5.24 12.89 20.25
C GLY A 23 4.53 14.21 20.05
N ARG A 24 3.44 14.47 20.80
CA ARG A 24 2.71 15.75 20.71
C ARG A 24 3.63 16.95 20.96
N PHE A 25 4.49 16.88 21.97
CA PHE A 25 5.46 17.92 22.25
C PHE A 25 6.43 18.12 21.07
N PHE A 26 6.98 17.03 20.53
CA PHE A 26 7.88 17.08 19.36
C PHE A 26 7.19 17.67 18.13
N GLY A 27 5.96 17.25 17.85
CA GLY A 27 5.16 17.75 16.72
C GLY A 27 4.88 19.25 16.79
N GLU A 28 4.55 19.77 17.97
CA GLU A 28 4.34 21.21 18.16
C GLU A 28 5.66 21.99 18.15
N ALA A 29 6.72 21.46 18.78
CA ALA A 29 8.03 22.09 18.80
C ALA A 29 8.66 22.22 17.40
N THR A 30 8.45 21.21 16.54
CA THR A 30 9.04 21.14 15.19
C THR A 30 8.16 21.75 14.09
N ARG A 31 7.02 22.36 14.45
CA ARG A 31 6.03 22.87 13.49
C ARG A 31 6.60 23.85 12.46
N HIS A 32 7.54 24.70 12.89
CA HIS A 32 8.15 25.73 12.04
C HIS A 32 9.60 25.41 11.67
N TRP A 33 10.06 24.20 11.97
CA TRP A 33 11.42 23.80 11.67
C TRP A 33 11.54 23.48 10.19
N SER A 34 12.72 23.74 9.64
CA SER A 34 13.11 23.27 8.31
C SER A 34 13.31 21.75 8.29
N GLU A 35 13.24 21.15 7.09
CA GLU A 35 13.52 19.71 6.91
C GLU A 35 14.91 19.30 7.44
N ARG A 36 15.90 20.20 7.37
CA ARG A 36 17.26 19.97 7.89
C ARG A 36 17.28 19.91 9.41
N GLU A 37 16.60 20.83 10.08
CA GLU A 37 16.50 20.84 11.55
C GLU A 37 15.77 19.60 12.05
N ILE A 38 14.77 19.12 11.31
CA ILE A 38 14.05 17.89 11.63
C ILE A 38 14.93 16.66 11.46
N ALA A 39 15.65 16.55 10.34
CA ALA A 39 16.61 15.48 10.11
C ALA A 39 17.72 15.49 11.17
N TRP A 40 18.18 16.68 11.57
CA TRP A 40 19.17 16.85 12.63
C TRP A 40 18.61 16.41 13.99
N ALA A 41 17.43 16.90 14.39
CA ALA A 41 16.81 16.46 15.66
C ALA A 41 16.61 14.95 15.68
N PHE A 42 16.14 14.37 14.57
CA PHE A 42 16.03 12.91 14.46
C PHE A 42 17.37 12.23 14.72
N SER A 43 18.47 12.69 14.12
CA SER A 43 19.80 12.11 14.35
C SER A 43 20.27 12.20 15.81
N GLN A 44 19.92 13.27 16.52
CA GLN A 44 20.23 13.42 17.93
C GLN A 44 19.41 12.45 18.77
N LEU A 45 18.10 12.35 18.50
CA LEU A 45 17.20 11.46 19.24
C LEU A 45 17.49 9.99 19.00
N ASP A 46 17.82 9.64 17.76
CA ASP A 46 18.29 8.31 17.37
C ASP A 46 19.48 7.86 18.23
N SER A 47 20.43 8.77 18.49
CA SER A 47 21.61 8.47 19.31
C SER A 47 21.28 8.17 20.78
N HIS A 48 20.20 8.76 21.32
CA HIS A 48 19.76 8.55 22.70
C HIS A 48 18.90 7.29 22.86
N ILE A 49 17.93 7.08 21.96
CA ILE A 49 16.97 5.95 22.02
C ILE A 49 17.60 4.65 21.47
N GLN A 50 18.79 4.74 20.87
CA GLN A 50 19.46 3.65 20.17
C GLN A 50 18.58 3.05 19.06
N LEU A 51 17.78 3.89 18.39
CA LEU A 51 16.79 3.44 17.41
C LEU A 51 17.47 2.80 16.20
N LYS A 52 18.62 3.32 15.78
CA LYS A 52 19.51 2.71 14.79
C LYS A 52 19.95 1.32 15.20
N LYS A 53 20.36 1.12 16.46
CA LYS A 53 20.74 -0.22 16.96
C LYS A 53 19.55 -1.19 16.92
N LYS A 54 18.35 -0.70 17.25
CA LYS A 54 17.10 -1.49 17.15
C LYS A 54 16.79 -1.84 15.69
N ILE A 55 16.92 -0.89 14.75
CA ILE A 55 16.77 -1.12 13.31
C ILE A 55 17.82 -2.09 12.79
N ASP A 56 19.09 -1.95 13.16
CA ASP A 56 20.19 -2.83 12.72
C ASP A 56 20.00 -4.26 13.26
N ARG A 57 19.48 -4.40 14.48
CA ARG A 57 19.07 -5.69 15.03
C ARG A 57 17.92 -6.28 14.22
N PHE A 58 16.89 -5.49 13.91
CA PHE A 58 15.74 -5.94 13.11
C PHE A 58 16.15 -6.29 11.66
N TYR A 59 17.11 -5.58 11.09
CA TYR A 59 17.72 -5.88 9.80
C TYR A 59 18.38 -7.27 9.79
N SER A 60 19.03 -7.63 10.90
CA SER A 60 19.72 -8.90 11.06
C SER A 60 18.77 -10.07 11.30
N CYS A 61 17.48 -9.81 11.57
CA CYS A 61 16.48 -10.86 11.71
C CYS A 61 16.13 -11.46 10.35
N GLU A 62 16.38 -12.77 10.20
CA GLU A 62 16.05 -13.51 8.98
C GLU A 62 14.54 -13.55 8.73
N HIS A 63 13.76 -13.70 9.81
CA HIS A 63 12.30 -13.80 9.75
C HIS A 63 11.61 -12.68 10.52
N VAL A 64 10.47 -12.23 10.00
CA VAL A 64 9.59 -11.27 10.65
C VAL A 64 8.64 -11.96 11.62
N GLY A 65 8.12 -11.23 12.60
CA GLY A 65 7.17 -11.72 13.59
C GLY A 65 7.78 -12.56 14.73
N ILE A 66 9.10 -12.76 14.74
CA ILE A 66 9.80 -13.48 15.82
C ILE A 66 10.09 -12.55 17.01
N GLU A 67 10.74 -11.41 16.77
CA GLU A 67 11.10 -10.46 17.83
C GLU A 67 10.02 -9.39 18.05
N ILE A 68 8.83 -9.83 18.46
CA ILE A 68 7.63 -8.97 18.58
C ILE A 68 7.91 -7.71 19.43
N GLN A 69 8.66 -7.83 20.52
CA GLN A 69 9.00 -6.68 21.38
C GLN A 69 9.90 -5.66 20.68
N LEU A 70 10.87 -6.12 19.88
CA LEU A 70 11.72 -5.24 19.09
C LEU A 70 10.88 -4.52 18.03
N GLU A 71 10.04 -5.26 17.31
CA GLU A 71 9.16 -4.74 16.27
C GLU A 71 8.22 -3.66 16.82
N HIS A 72 7.61 -3.92 17.97
CA HIS A 72 6.78 -2.95 18.70
C HIS A 72 7.56 -1.72 19.13
N SER A 73 8.73 -1.91 19.73
CA SER A 73 9.55 -0.78 20.19
C SER A 73 9.89 0.14 19.02
N ILE A 74 10.30 -0.43 17.88
CA ILE A 74 10.58 0.35 16.66
C ILE A 74 9.30 1.05 16.19
N ARG A 75 8.20 0.31 16.00
CA ARG A 75 6.94 0.86 15.48
C ARG A 75 6.41 1.99 16.35
N PHE A 76 6.26 1.78 17.65
CA PHE A 76 5.68 2.78 18.55
C PHE A 76 6.57 4.01 18.70
N CYS A 77 7.89 3.83 18.80
CA CYS A 77 8.81 4.98 18.79
C CYS A 77 8.62 5.80 17.51
N PHE A 78 8.61 5.17 16.33
CA PHE A 78 8.44 5.90 15.08
C PHE A 78 7.06 6.54 14.92
N ARG A 79 6.00 5.77 15.16
CA ARG A 79 4.62 6.20 14.95
C ARG A 79 4.23 7.29 15.93
N LEU A 80 4.37 7.04 17.23
CA LEU A 80 3.86 7.94 18.26
C LEU A 80 4.73 9.19 18.40
N VAL A 81 6.06 9.06 18.32
CA VAL A 81 6.95 10.22 18.51
C VAL A 81 7.05 11.08 17.26
N TYR A 82 7.13 10.46 16.08
CA TYR A 82 7.49 11.17 14.85
C TYR A 82 6.34 11.28 13.84
N PHE A 83 5.79 10.16 13.39
CA PHE A 83 4.89 10.19 12.23
C PHE A 83 3.49 10.71 12.55
N ASP A 84 2.91 10.28 13.67
CA ASP A 84 1.53 10.63 14.03
C ASP A 84 1.42 12.04 14.60
N SER A 85 2.50 12.52 15.23
CA SER A 85 2.59 13.85 15.84
C SER A 85 2.86 14.98 14.84
N ILE A 86 3.66 14.72 13.80
CA ILE A 86 4.03 15.73 12.81
C ILE A 86 2.89 15.93 11.83
N ARG A 87 2.44 17.17 11.62
CA ARG A 87 1.31 17.47 10.72
C ARG A 87 1.72 17.68 9.25
N LEU A 88 2.93 18.17 9.01
CA LEU A 88 3.39 18.55 7.67
C LEU A 88 3.87 17.32 6.88
N HIS A 89 3.30 17.10 5.69
CA HIS A 89 3.69 16.00 4.81
C HIS A 89 5.16 16.04 4.39
N ALA A 90 5.72 17.23 4.16
CA ALA A 90 7.13 17.40 3.84
C ALA A 90 8.03 16.89 4.97
N HIS A 91 7.68 17.18 6.23
CA HIS A 91 8.45 16.74 7.40
C HIS A 91 8.39 15.21 7.55
N ARG A 92 7.20 14.61 7.39
CA ARG A 92 7.04 13.14 7.37
C ARG A 92 7.86 12.50 6.25
N GLY A 93 7.84 13.09 5.05
CA GLY A 93 8.63 12.64 3.90
C GLY A 93 10.13 12.72 4.16
N CYS A 94 10.60 13.81 4.77
CA CYS A 94 12.00 13.97 5.16
C CYS A 94 12.44 12.87 6.12
N LEU A 95 11.69 12.64 7.21
CA LEU A 95 12.01 11.60 8.20
C LEU A 95 11.97 10.20 7.60
N LEU A 96 10.93 9.88 6.83
CA LEU A 96 10.83 8.59 6.16
C LEU A 96 12.02 8.38 5.21
N ASN A 97 12.45 9.41 4.49
CA ASN A 97 13.64 9.34 3.65
C ASN A 97 14.92 9.12 4.48
N VAL A 98 15.09 9.79 5.62
CA VAL A 98 16.26 9.59 6.50
C VAL A 98 16.36 8.13 6.98
N ILE A 99 15.22 7.51 7.30
CA ILE A 99 15.15 6.12 7.77
C ILE A 99 15.42 5.13 6.63
N LEU A 100 14.80 5.34 5.47
CA LEU A 100 14.82 4.37 4.37
C LEU A 100 16.06 4.48 3.47
N TYR A 101 16.54 5.69 3.15
CA TYR A 101 17.46 5.92 2.04
C TYR A 101 18.79 5.15 2.13
N LYS A 102 19.24 4.83 3.35
CA LYS A 102 20.50 4.10 3.58
C LYS A 102 20.35 2.58 3.54
N GLN A 103 19.13 2.09 3.40
CA GLN A 103 18.79 0.67 3.49
C GLN A 103 18.59 0.05 2.11
N PRO A 104 18.83 -1.26 1.93
CA PRO A 104 18.46 -1.96 0.70
C PRO A 104 16.94 -2.02 0.53
N ILE A 105 16.47 -2.07 -0.73
CA ILE A 105 15.04 -1.91 -1.08
C ILE A 105 14.11 -2.92 -0.38
N TRP A 106 14.55 -4.18 -0.22
CA TRP A 106 13.79 -5.21 0.49
C TRP A 106 13.55 -4.83 1.96
N PHE A 107 14.55 -4.21 2.59
CA PHE A 107 14.45 -3.79 3.99
C PHE A 107 13.66 -2.49 4.10
N GLN A 108 13.74 -1.60 3.10
CA GLN A 108 12.87 -0.43 3.04
C GLN A 108 11.39 -0.83 3.02
N ALA A 109 11.03 -1.82 2.21
CA ALA A 109 9.68 -2.38 2.16
C ALA A 109 9.27 -2.99 3.51
N ARG A 110 10.15 -3.79 4.11
CA ARG A 110 9.93 -4.38 5.44
C ARG A 110 9.72 -3.33 6.52
N LEU A 111 10.52 -2.25 6.53
CA LEU A 111 10.35 -1.14 7.46
C LEU A 111 9.03 -0.39 7.23
N ILE A 112 8.62 -0.15 5.97
CA ILE A 112 7.32 0.46 5.71
C ILE A 112 6.19 -0.41 6.27
N TYR A 113 6.23 -1.72 6.06
CA TYR A 113 5.23 -2.62 6.62
C TYR A 113 5.26 -2.65 8.16
N LEU A 114 6.45 -2.71 8.76
CA LEU A 114 6.64 -2.65 10.20
C LEU A 114 5.96 -1.42 10.80
N LEU A 115 6.16 -0.26 10.17
CA LEU A 115 5.69 1.02 10.67
C LEU A 115 4.20 1.27 10.39
N PHE A 116 3.71 0.89 9.22
CA PHE A 116 2.41 1.31 8.69
C PHE A 116 1.45 0.17 8.38
N GLY A 117 1.91 -1.08 8.39
CA GLY A 117 1.10 -2.27 8.13
C GLY A 117 0.08 -2.57 9.23
N PRO A 118 -0.84 -3.51 9.01
CA PRO A 118 -1.89 -3.86 9.96
C PRO A 118 -1.33 -4.45 11.27
N MET A 119 -2.07 -4.25 12.35
CA MET A 119 -1.83 -4.91 13.64
C MET A 119 -3.02 -5.79 14.00
N SER A 120 -2.75 -6.94 14.59
CA SER A 120 -3.75 -7.87 15.11
C SER A 120 -3.28 -8.40 16.45
N LEU A 121 -4.14 -8.42 17.47
CA LEU A 121 -3.82 -8.94 18.81
C LEU A 121 -2.51 -8.38 19.41
N ASN A 122 -2.26 -7.09 19.22
CA ASN A 122 -1.00 -6.44 19.63
C ASN A 122 0.24 -7.12 19.03
N LYS A 123 0.23 -7.39 17.72
CA LYS A 123 1.43 -7.67 16.93
C LYS A 123 1.23 -7.18 15.51
N ILE A 124 2.31 -6.96 14.79
CA ILE A 124 2.21 -6.68 13.35
C ILE A 124 1.73 -7.95 12.65
N ASP A 125 0.66 -7.82 11.88
CA ASP A 125 0.08 -8.93 11.14
C ASP A 125 0.76 -9.03 9.77
N TRP A 126 1.94 -9.66 9.75
CA TRP A 126 2.79 -9.80 8.58
C TRP A 126 2.17 -10.60 7.42
N GLU A 127 1.13 -11.38 7.69
CA GLU A 127 0.52 -12.29 6.72
C GLU A 127 -0.90 -11.86 6.32
N LYS A 128 -1.40 -10.75 6.90
CA LYS A 128 -2.75 -10.25 6.72
C LYS A 128 -3.20 -10.19 5.26
N PHE A 129 -2.33 -9.70 4.38
CA PHE A 129 -2.62 -9.49 2.96
C PHE A 129 -2.23 -10.67 2.05
N SER A 130 -1.79 -11.79 2.62
CA SER A 130 -1.41 -12.98 1.85
C SER A 130 -2.47 -14.09 1.90
N HIS A 131 -3.39 -14.02 2.87
CA HIS A 131 -4.44 -15.02 3.06
C HIS A 131 -5.68 -14.73 2.22
N ASP A 132 -6.42 -15.78 1.85
CA ASP A 132 -7.66 -15.61 1.09
C ASP A 132 -8.75 -14.95 1.94
N ARG A 133 -9.48 -14.01 1.33
CA ARG A 133 -10.71 -13.42 1.88
C ARG A 133 -11.86 -14.43 1.85
N LEU A 134 -11.74 -15.57 2.52
CA LEU A 134 -12.78 -16.61 2.49
C LEU A 134 -14.16 -16.11 2.98
N ASN A 135 -14.21 -15.04 3.79
CA ASN A 135 -15.45 -14.44 4.30
C ASN A 135 -15.54 -12.89 4.20
N SER A 136 -14.56 -12.22 3.55
CA SER A 136 -14.49 -10.74 3.55
C SER A 136 -15.24 -10.07 2.39
N PHE A 137 -15.89 -10.84 1.51
CA PHE A 137 -16.79 -10.29 0.48
C PHE A 137 -17.97 -9.49 1.04
N ILE A 138 -18.29 -9.67 2.34
CA ILE A 138 -19.53 -9.20 2.94
C ILE A 138 -19.33 -7.96 3.83
N TYR A 139 -18.19 -7.83 4.52
CA TYR A 139 -17.95 -6.67 5.39
C TYR A 139 -16.50 -6.17 5.36
N PRO A 140 -16.30 -4.86 5.15
CA PRO A 140 -15.00 -4.23 5.36
C PRO A 140 -14.65 -4.25 6.85
N ASN A 141 -13.45 -4.73 7.20
CA ASN A 141 -12.92 -4.59 8.54
C ASN A 141 -12.31 -3.18 8.70
N VAL A 142 -12.74 -2.43 9.71
CA VAL A 142 -12.28 -1.05 9.99
C VAL A 142 -10.76 -1.00 10.20
N ASP A 143 -10.19 -2.02 10.84
CA ASP A 143 -8.75 -2.08 11.11
C ASP A 143 -7.92 -2.27 9.82
N GLU A 144 -8.49 -2.93 8.80
CA GLU A 144 -7.85 -3.10 7.49
C GLU A 144 -7.81 -1.78 6.72
N GLU A 145 -8.92 -1.03 6.75
CA GLU A 145 -9.01 0.27 6.09
C GLU A 145 -7.98 1.27 6.62
N GLN A 146 -7.82 1.33 7.95
CA GLN A 146 -6.79 2.19 8.56
C GLN A 146 -5.38 1.79 8.11
N ALA A 147 -5.09 0.49 8.01
CA ALA A 147 -3.78 0.02 7.54
C ALA A 147 -3.48 0.43 6.09
N TYR A 148 -4.47 0.36 5.17
CA TYR A 148 -4.27 0.87 3.81
C TYR A 148 -4.04 2.38 3.80
N PHE A 149 -4.79 3.11 4.61
CA PHE A 149 -4.64 4.56 4.73
C PHE A 149 -3.24 4.93 5.25
N ASP A 150 -2.73 4.22 6.25
CA ASP A 150 -1.38 4.45 6.78
C ASP A 150 -0.27 4.06 5.79
N LEU A 151 -0.39 2.91 5.12
CA LEU A 151 0.56 2.48 4.09
C LEU A 151 0.58 3.45 2.91
N SER A 152 -0.58 3.83 2.38
CA SER A 152 -0.68 4.78 1.28
C SER A 152 -0.13 6.15 1.64
N ARG A 153 -0.36 6.63 2.87
CA ARG A 153 0.26 7.85 3.39
C ARG A 153 1.78 7.78 3.33
N ALA A 154 2.39 6.64 3.68
CA ALA A 154 3.83 6.46 3.56
C ALA A 154 4.30 6.68 2.11
N PHE A 155 3.67 6.02 1.13
CA PHE A 155 3.99 6.22 -0.31
C PHE A 155 3.77 7.66 -0.80
N ASN A 156 2.73 8.31 -0.29
CA ASN A 156 2.34 9.66 -0.70
C ASN A 156 3.24 10.76 -0.12
N VAL A 157 3.99 10.50 0.95
CA VAL A 157 4.95 11.46 1.52
C VAL A 157 6.38 11.30 0.99
N LEU A 158 6.75 10.16 0.39
CA LEU A 158 8.12 9.87 -0.07
C LEU A 158 8.69 10.92 -1.05
N ASN A 159 7.87 11.57 -1.87
CA ASN A 159 8.32 12.63 -2.80
C ASN A 159 7.89 14.04 -2.38
N ARG A 160 7.40 14.22 -1.16
CA ARG A 160 6.88 15.52 -0.68
C ARG A 160 7.95 16.39 -0.02
N SER A 161 9.08 15.82 0.36
CA SER A 161 10.23 16.57 0.89
C SER A 161 11.19 16.95 -0.25
N VAL A 162 11.80 18.12 -0.15
CA VAL A 162 12.83 18.59 -1.11
C VAL A 162 14.02 17.64 -1.12
N HIS A 163 14.42 17.14 0.05
CA HIS A 163 15.49 16.15 0.18
C HIS A 163 15.10 14.78 -0.40
N ALA A 164 13.82 14.42 -0.31
CA ALA A 164 13.31 13.13 -0.74
C ALA A 164 13.01 13.08 -2.26
N GLN A 165 12.72 14.21 -2.90
CA GLN A 165 12.44 14.30 -4.35
C GLN A 165 13.58 13.76 -5.23
N LYS A 166 14.84 13.91 -4.80
CA LYS A 166 15.98 13.35 -5.56
C LYS A 166 16.08 11.83 -5.48
N ALA A 167 15.59 11.24 -4.40
CA ALA A 167 15.67 9.81 -4.14
C ALA A 167 14.42 9.05 -4.63
N TRP A 168 13.25 9.70 -4.59
CA TRP A 168 11.96 9.04 -4.81
C TRP A 168 11.25 9.54 -6.07
N ASN A 169 11.59 8.92 -7.20
CA ASN A 169 10.82 9.04 -8.44
C ASN A 169 9.78 7.90 -8.57
N SER A 170 8.96 7.94 -9.62
CA SER A 170 7.91 6.93 -9.88
C SER A 170 8.47 5.50 -9.93
N ASN A 171 9.64 5.30 -10.55
CA ASN A 171 10.28 3.98 -10.65
C ASN A 171 10.74 3.46 -9.28
N SER A 172 11.27 4.34 -8.42
CA SER A 172 11.75 3.98 -7.09
C SER A 172 10.59 3.63 -6.16
N LYS A 173 9.47 4.39 -6.24
CA LYS A 173 8.23 4.05 -5.54
C LYS A 173 7.65 2.72 -6.02
N LEU A 174 7.69 2.45 -7.32
CA LEU A 174 7.22 1.19 -7.90
C LEU A 174 8.09 0.00 -7.45
N ALA A 175 9.42 0.16 -7.46
CA ALA A 175 10.33 -0.87 -6.95
C ALA A 175 10.06 -1.19 -5.47
N LEU A 176 9.85 -0.16 -4.65
CA LEU A 176 9.50 -0.31 -3.24
C LEU A 176 8.16 -1.02 -3.05
N LEU A 177 7.14 -0.66 -3.84
CA LEU A 177 5.84 -1.31 -3.82
C LEU A 177 5.96 -2.80 -4.19
N ASN A 178 6.73 -3.12 -5.23
CA ASN A 178 6.92 -4.51 -5.66
C ASN A 178 7.57 -5.37 -4.57
N GLU A 179 8.58 -4.83 -3.87
CA GLU A 179 9.18 -5.53 -2.72
C GLU A 179 8.17 -5.70 -1.57
N LEU A 180 7.37 -4.67 -1.28
CA LEU A 180 6.37 -4.68 -0.21
C LEU A 180 5.29 -5.75 -0.45
N ILE A 181 4.79 -5.87 -1.68
CA ILE A 181 3.73 -6.84 -2.01
C ILE A 181 4.27 -8.25 -2.22
N ALA A 182 5.59 -8.43 -2.31
CA ALA A 182 6.24 -9.73 -2.46
C ALA A 182 6.67 -10.34 -1.12
N GLN A 183 6.81 -9.54 -0.06
CA GLN A 183 7.38 -9.96 1.22
C GLN A 183 6.49 -9.61 2.42
N PRO A 184 6.52 -10.41 3.50
CA PRO A 184 7.23 -11.69 3.63
C PRO A 184 6.60 -12.83 2.83
N LEU A 185 5.32 -12.67 2.49
CA LEU A 185 4.56 -13.55 1.60
C LEU A 185 3.91 -12.68 0.50
N PRO A 186 3.69 -13.24 -0.70
CA PRO A 186 3.09 -12.51 -1.80
C PRO A 186 1.64 -12.15 -1.49
N TRP A 187 1.30 -10.87 -1.66
CA TRP A 187 -0.05 -10.38 -1.40
C TRP A 187 -1.02 -10.84 -2.49
N LYS A 188 -2.28 -11.02 -2.11
CA LYS A 188 -3.37 -11.26 -3.08
C LYS A 188 -3.68 -9.97 -3.84
N SER A 189 -4.10 -10.12 -5.11
CA SER A 189 -4.29 -8.99 -6.03
C SER A 189 -5.36 -8.00 -5.56
N GLU A 190 -6.34 -8.45 -4.79
CA GLU A 190 -7.39 -7.62 -4.18
C GLU A 190 -6.81 -6.66 -3.13
N TYR A 191 -5.85 -7.10 -2.34
CA TYR A 191 -5.19 -6.26 -1.35
C TYR A 191 -4.24 -5.25 -1.99
N VAL A 192 -3.56 -5.67 -3.06
CA VAL A 192 -2.74 -4.76 -3.89
C VAL A 192 -3.62 -3.69 -4.55
N ALA A 193 -4.75 -4.09 -5.13
CA ALA A 193 -5.72 -3.19 -5.73
C ALA A 193 -6.25 -2.15 -4.73
N GLU A 194 -6.61 -2.60 -3.52
CA GLU A 194 -7.09 -1.73 -2.46
C GLU A 194 -6.02 -0.71 -2.03
N LEU A 195 -4.78 -1.14 -1.77
CA LEU A 195 -3.69 -0.23 -1.48
C LEU A 195 -3.48 0.80 -2.61
N LEU A 196 -3.52 0.37 -3.87
CA LEU A 196 -3.35 1.27 -5.02
C LEU A 196 -4.45 2.32 -5.13
N PHE A 197 -5.69 2.00 -4.76
CA PHE A 197 -6.75 3.01 -4.65
C PHE A 197 -6.41 4.10 -3.63
N TYR A 198 -5.96 3.71 -2.44
CA TYR A 198 -5.58 4.68 -1.39
C TYR A 198 -4.32 5.48 -1.77
N CYS A 199 -3.38 4.87 -2.50
CA CYS A 199 -2.21 5.57 -3.05
C CYS A 199 -2.58 6.58 -4.15
N GLY A 200 -3.72 6.39 -4.82
CA GLY A 200 -4.25 7.30 -5.84
C GLY A 200 -3.79 7.00 -7.27
N ARG A 201 -4.37 7.75 -8.22
CA ARG A 201 -4.25 7.50 -9.67
C ARG A 201 -2.80 7.43 -10.16
N GLU A 202 -1.92 8.33 -9.71
CA GLU A 202 -0.54 8.40 -10.21
C GLU A 202 0.20 7.07 -10.03
N LEU A 203 0.19 6.51 -8.82
CA LEU A 203 0.89 5.25 -8.56
C LEU A 203 0.20 4.07 -9.26
N LEU A 204 -1.14 4.04 -9.25
CA LEU A 204 -1.93 3.04 -9.96
C LEU A 204 -1.60 3.01 -11.46
N THR A 205 -1.64 4.16 -12.14
CA THR A 205 -1.30 4.29 -13.56
C THR A 205 0.13 3.82 -13.84
N ASN A 206 1.10 4.19 -12.99
CA ASN A 206 2.49 3.76 -13.15
C ASN A 206 2.66 2.23 -13.05
N VAL A 207 1.94 1.59 -12.13
CA VAL A 207 1.93 0.12 -12.01
C VAL A 207 1.34 -0.53 -13.26
N LEU A 208 0.19 -0.05 -13.72
CA LEU A 208 -0.47 -0.55 -14.93
C LEU A 208 0.42 -0.40 -16.16
N ILE A 209 1.04 0.78 -16.36
CA ILE A 209 2.01 1.01 -17.43
C ILE A 209 3.17 0.00 -17.32
N ALA A 210 3.75 -0.18 -16.14
CA ALA A 210 4.89 -1.08 -15.97
C ALA A 210 4.54 -2.53 -16.30
N PHE A 211 3.36 -3.01 -15.92
CA PHE A 211 2.90 -4.36 -16.26
C PHE A 211 2.64 -4.53 -17.75
N ALA A 212 1.97 -3.54 -18.36
CA ALA A 212 1.68 -3.57 -19.78
C ALA A 212 2.96 -3.55 -20.64
N MET A 213 3.93 -2.71 -20.28
CA MET A 213 5.20 -2.58 -21.01
C MET A 213 6.13 -3.78 -20.83
N LYS A 214 6.10 -4.46 -19.68
CA LYS A 214 6.96 -5.63 -19.38
C LYS A 214 6.35 -6.97 -19.81
N ASN A 215 5.27 -6.96 -20.58
CA ASN A 215 4.52 -8.15 -21.00
C ASN A 215 3.93 -8.98 -19.85
N TYR A 216 3.70 -8.37 -18.68
CA TYR A 216 3.00 -8.99 -17.55
C TYR A 216 1.48 -8.89 -17.74
N HIS A 217 0.99 -9.33 -18.90
CA HIS A 217 -0.41 -9.14 -19.31
C HIS A 217 -1.41 -9.91 -18.44
N LYS A 218 -0.97 -11.04 -17.86
CA LYS A 218 -1.79 -11.85 -16.94
C LYS A 218 -1.97 -11.12 -15.61
N GLU A 219 -0.88 -10.63 -15.03
CA GLU A 219 -0.85 -9.88 -13.78
C GLU A 219 -1.60 -8.56 -13.94
N TYR A 220 -1.42 -7.87 -15.08
CA TYR A 220 -2.20 -6.70 -15.47
C TYR A 220 -3.70 -6.97 -15.46
N ALA A 221 -4.14 -8.06 -16.11
CA ALA A 221 -5.55 -8.45 -16.16
C ALA A 221 -6.11 -8.82 -14.79
N GLN A 222 -5.33 -9.55 -13.97
CA GLN A 222 -5.71 -9.92 -12.60
C GLN A 222 -5.86 -8.68 -11.70
N LEU A 223 -4.97 -7.70 -11.84
CA LEU A 223 -5.03 -6.46 -11.07
C LEU A 223 -6.23 -5.60 -11.47
N ILE A 224 -6.50 -5.41 -12.76
CA ILE A 224 -7.71 -4.68 -13.22
C ILE A 224 -8.98 -5.32 -12.69
N HIS A 225 -9.07 -6.64 -12.83
CA HIS A 225 -10.20 -7.38 -12.30
C HIS A 225 -10.37 -7.13 -10.79
N SER A 226 -9.28 -7.21 -10.02
CA SER A 226 -9.28 -6.94 -8.58
C SER A 226 -9.69 -5.51 -8.25
N LEU A 227 -9.25 -4.52 -9.04
CA LEU A 227 -9.65 -3.12 -8.90
C LEU A 227 -11.16 -2.94 -9.13
N CYS A 228 -11.74 -3.60 -10.14
CA CYS A 228 -13.18 -3.55 -10.40
C CYS A 228 -14.00 -4.09 -9.21
N ILE A 229 -13.56 -5.22 -8.63
CA ILE A 229 -14.18 -5.79 -7.43
C ILE A 229 -14.08 -4.82 -6.25
N VAL A 230 -12.88 -4.35 -5.94
CA VAL A 230 -12.65 -3.46 -4.79
C VAL A 230 -13.45 -2.16 -4.95
N ALA A 231 -13.50 -1.58 -6.15
CA ALA A 231 -14.26 -0.37 -6.41
C ALA A 231 -15.75 -0.55 -6.11
N ARG A 232 -16.33 -1.68 -6.52
CA ARG A 232 -17.71 -2.03 -6.21
C ARG A 232 -17.92 -2.17 -4.70
N GLN A 233 -17.07 -2.96 -4.04
CA GLN A 233 -17.20 -3.29 -2.62
C GLN A 233 -17.05 -2.06 -1.72
N ARG A 234 -16.07 -1.20 -2.04
CA ARG A 234 -15.77 0.01 -1.28
C ARG A 234 -16.52 1.25 -1.77
N LYS A 235 -17.40 1.10 -2.77
CA LYS A 235 -18.10 2.21 -3.45
C LYS A 235 -17.12 3.31 -3.92
N MET A 236 -15.95 2.90 -4.38
CA MET A 236 -14.95 3.81 -4.94
C MET A 236 -15.27 4.12 -6.41
N TYR A 237 -14.80 5.27 -6.87
CA TYR A 237 -15.01 5.78 -8.22
C TYR A 237 -14.32 4.90 -9.27
N TYR A 238 -15.12 4.32 -10.16
CA TYR A 238 -14.65 3.49 -11.26
C TYR A 238 -13.89 4.30 -12.32
N GLU A 239 -14.18 5.60 -12.42
CA GLU A 239 -13.56 6.55 -13.33
C GLU A 239 -12.04 6.63 -13.15
N ILE A 240 -11.55 6.46 -11.91
CA ILE A 240 -10.11 6.45 -11.61
C ILE A 240 -9.44 5.22 -12.25
N ILE A 241 -10.11 4.07 -12.23
CA ILE A 241 -9.61 2.84 -12.84
C ILE A 241 -9.60 3.01 -14.35
N GLN A 242 -10.71 3.50 -14.91
CA GLN A 242 -10.86 3.64 -16.36
C GLN A 242 -9.78 4.56 -16.93
N THR A 243 -9.59 5.74 -16.33
CA THR A 243 -8.55 6.69 -16.75
C THR A 243 -7.13 6.15 -16.56
N ALA A 244 -6.86 5.35 -15.51
CA ALA A 244 -5.56 4.72 -15.33
C ALA A 244 -5.30 3.61 -16.39
N ILE A 245 -6.36 2.87 -16.78
CA ILE A 245 -6.29 1.88 -17.86
C ILE A 245 -6.04 2.58 -19.19
N GLU A 246 -6.77 3.64 -19.49
CA GLU A 246 -6.59 4.51 -20.66
C GLU A 246 -5.12 4.93 -20.83
N ASP A 247 -4.60 5.62 -19.82
CA ASP A 247 -3.22 6.10 -19.81
C ASP A 247 -2.21 4.95 -20.04
N SER A 248 -2.49 3.77 -19.46
CA SER A 248 -1.60 2.61 -19.62
C SER A 248 -1.67 1.96 -21.00
N PHE A 249 -2.86 1.96 -21.61
CA PHE A 249 -3.11 1.35 -22.91
C PHE A 249 -2.59 2.24 -24.05
N GLU A 250 -2.69 3.56 -23.91
CA GLU A 250 -2.08 4.53 -24.83
C GLU A 250 -0.56 4.33 -24.93
N ARG A 251 0.10 3.99 -23.81
CA ARG A 251 1.55 3.73 -23.79
C ARG A 251 1.94 2.43 -24.49
N CYS A 252 1.00 1.51 -24.68
CA CYS A 252 1.22 0.29 -25.44
C CYS A 252 1.10 0.60 -26.94
N THR A 253 2.21 0.78 -27.65
CA THR A 253 2.17 1.13 -29.08
C THR A 253 1.97 -0.08 -29.99
N LEU A 254 2.26 -1.30 -29.51
CA LEU A 254 2.15 -2.50 -30.32
C LEU A 254 0.75 -3.12 -30.26
N VAL A 255 0.12 -3.31 -31.42
CA VAL A 255 -1.20 -3.96 -31.54
C VAL A 255 -1.21 -5.35 -30.90
N ALA A 256 -0.12 -6.11 -31.05
CA ALA A 256 0.01 -7.43 -30.44
C ALA A 256 -0.06 -7.39 -28.89
N GLN A 257 0.55 -6.38 -28.25
CA GLN A 257 0.48 -6.19 -26.80
C GLN A 257 -0.95 -5.85 -26.37
N ARG A 258 -1.59 -4.89 -27.06
CA ARG A 258 -2.97 -4.49 -26.82
C ARG A 258 -3.95 -5.69 -26.92
N ASN A 259 -3.82 -6.50 -27.98
CA ASN A 259 -4.63 -7.70 -28.16
C ASN A 259 -4.39 -8.73 -27.06
N SER A 260 -3.13 -8.95 -26.68
CA SER A 260 -2.80 -9.85 -25.58
C SER A 260 -3.42 -9.40 -24.26
N ILE A 261 -3.40 -8.10 -23.95
CA ILE A 261 -4.05 -7.53 -22.75
C ILE A 261 -5.55 -7.80 -22.77
N ILE A 262 -6.23 -7.54 -23.89
CA ILE A 262 -7.68 -7.76 -24.03
C ILE A 262 -8.03 -9.25 -23.81
N ILE A 263 -7.27 -10.17 -24.39
CA ILE A 263 -7.48 -11.61 -24.22
C ILE A 263 -7.31 -12.02 -22.76
N HIS A 264 -6.24 -11.55 -22.09
CA HIS A 264 -6.01 -11.87 -20.68
C HIS A 264 -7.08 -11.27 -19.77
N LEU A 265 -7.56 -10.07 -20.06
CA LEU A 265 -8.69 -9.45 -19.36
C LEU A 265 -9.96 -10.30 -19.49
N GLN A 266 -10.33 -10.68 -20.71
CA GLN A 266 -11.48 -11.56 -20.95
C GLN A 266 -11.37 -12.88 -20.18
N ASN A 267 -10.17 -13.46 -20.13
CA ASN A 267 -9.91 -14.71 -19.40
C ASN A 267 -9.97 -14.52 -17.87
N ALA A 268 -9.44 -13.42 -17.33
CA ALA A 268 -9.51 -13.11 -15.90
C ALA A 268 -10.96 -12.98 -15.44
N PHE A 269 -11.77 -12.19 -16.15
CA PHE A 269 -13.21 -12.07 -15.86
C PHE A 269 -13.94 -13.41 -15.98
N ARG A 270 -13.67 -14.21 -17.03
CA ARG A 270 -14.27 -15.55 -17.20
C ARG A 270 -13.95 -16.50 -16.05
N CYS A 271 -12.70 -16.51 -15.58
CA CYS A 271 -12.29 -17.37 -14.46
C CYS A 271 -13.07 -17.03 -13.19
N MET A 272 -13.36 -15.75 -12.98
CA MET A 272 -14.04 -15.25 -11.80
C MET A 272 -15.54 -15.49 -11.83
N THR A 273 -16.18 -15.31 -13.00
CA THR A 273 -17.56 -15.75 -13.21
C THR A 273 -17.70 -17.23 -12.83
N ARG A 274 -16.74 -18.09 -13.23
CA ARG A 274 -16.75 -19.51 -12.84
C ARG A 274 -16.57 -19.72 -11.34
N ASN A 275 -15.68 -18.98 -10.69
CA ASN A 275 -15.47 -19.08 -9.24
C ASN A 275 -16.74 -18.70 -8.47
N VAL A 276 -17.41 -17.61 -8.85
CA VAL A 276 -18.65 -17.19 -8.19
C VAL A 276 -19.78 -18.18 -8.47
N ILE A 277 -19.89 -18.72 -9.70
CA ILE A 277 -20.85 -19.79 -10.00
C ILE A 277 -20.57 -21.06 -9.16
N ALA A 278 -19.29 -21.43 -8.99
CA ALA A 278 -18.91 -22.59 -8.17
C ALA A 278 -19.27 -22.38 -6.70
N VAL A 279 -19.06 -21.17 -6.18
CA VAL A 279 -19.49 -20.76 -4.84
C VAL A 279 -21.02 -20.84 -4.74
N LEU A 280 -21.77 -20.25 -5.67
CA LEU A 280 -23.24 -20.33 -5.72
C LEU A 280 -23.77 -21.78 -5.81
N ALA A 281 -23.03 -22.67 -6.48
CA ALA A 281 -23.37 -24.08 -6.60
C ALA A 281 -23.05 -24.89 -5.32
N SER A 282 -22.25 -24.34 -4.40
CA SER A 282 -21.99 -24.98 -3.11
C SER A 282 -23.22 -24.84 -2.20
N SER A 283 -23.65 -25.96 -1.60
CA SER A 283 -24.87 -26.07 -0.80
C SER A 283 -24.81 -25.39 0.59
N THR A 284 -23.82 -24.52 0.81
CA THR A 284 -23.48 -23.92 2.10
C THR A 284 -23.91 -22.45 2.24
N ILE A 285 -24.57 -21.88 1.24
CA ILE A 285 -24.81 -20.43 1.14
C ILE A 285 -26.27 -20.08 1.43
N THR A 286 -26.49 -19.01 2.20
CA THR A 286 -27.84 -18.53 2.53
C THR A 286 -28.51 -17.87 1.30
N GLN A 287 -29.84 -17.82 1.27
CA GLN A 287 -30.59 -17.21 0.17
C GLN A 287 -30.26 -15.72 -0.03
N THR A 288 -29.95 -15.00 1.05
CA THR A 288 -29.50 -13.61 1.04
C THR A 288 -28.12 -13.46 0.40
N ASP A 289 -27.19 -14.35 0.72
CA ASP A 289 -25.84 -14.34 0.14
C ASP A 289 -25.90 -14.68 -1.36
N GLN A 290 -26.75 -15.63 -1.75
CA GLN A 290 -26.97 -15.97 -3.17
C GLN A 290 -27.43 -14.77 -3.99
N LEU A 291 -28.40 -14.00 -3.50
CA LEU A 291 -28.87 -12.78 -4.18
C LEU A 291 -27.75 -11.75 -4.34
N HIS A 292 -26.93 -11.58 -3.30
CA HIS A 292 -25.79 -10.65 -3.33
C HIS A 292 -24.72 -11.09 -4.36
N TYR A 293 -24.38 -12.38 -4.42
CA TYR A 293 -23.44 -12.91 -5.43
C TYR A 293 -23.97 -12.75 -6.85
N LEU A 294 -25.28 -12.94 -7.09
CA LEU A 294 -25.89 -12.70 -8.40
C LEU A 294 -25.82 -11.23 -8.82
N GLN A 295 -26.13 -10.30 -7.92
CA GLN A 295 -25.99 -8.85 -8.19
C GLN A 295 -24.54 -8.44 -8.45
N GLN A 296 -23.57 -9.10 -7.81
CA GLN A 296 -22.16 -8.88 -8.09
C GLN A 296 -21.76 -9.39 -9.47
N LEU A 297 -22.24 -10.56 -9.88
CA LEU A 297 -22.00 -11.12 -11.21
C LEU A 297 -22.52 -10.19 -12.32
N GLU A 298 -23.77 -9.75 -12.22
CA GLU A 298 -24.37 -8.84 -13.21
C GLU A 298 -23.57 -7.53 -13.33
N ALA A 299 -23.16 -6.96 -12.20
CA ALA A 299 -22.37 -5.74 -12.18
C ALA A 299 -20.97 -5.93 -12.79
N LEU A 300 -20.30 -7.06 -12.49
CA LEU A 300 -18.99 -7.38 -13.05
C LEU A 300 -19.07 -7.60 -14.57
N ASP A 301 -20.12 -8.27 -15.04
CA ASP A 301 -20.35 -8.45 -16.48
C ASP A 301 -20.62 -7.11 -17.19
N ALA A 302 -21.36 -6.19 -16.56
CA ALA A 302 -21.56 -4.84 -17.08
C ALA A 302 -20.25 -4.04 -17.14
N GLN A 303 -19.43 -4.08 -16.07
CA GLN A 303 -18.11 -3.42 -16.03
C GLN A 303 -17.17 -3.99 -17.09
N LYS A 304 -17.12 -5.31 -17.22
CA LYS A 304 -16.36 -6.00 -18.27
C LYS A 304 -16.81 -5.56 -19.66
N ALA A 305 -18.11 -5.54 -19.94
CA ALA A 305 -18.64 -5.14 -21.24
C ALA A 305 -18.28 -3.68 -21.57
N SER A 306 -18.45 -2.78 -20.59
CA SER A 306 -18.05 -1.38 -20.69
C SER A 306 -16.55 -1.25 -20.98
N LEU A 307 -15.70 -1.94 -20.21
CA LEU A 307 -14.25 -1.86 -20.36
C LEU A 307 -13.76 -2.42 -21.70
N ILE A 308 -14.27 -3.58 -22.13
CA ILE A 308 -13.88 -4.20 -23.40
C ILE A 308 -14.33 -3.33 -24.57
N SER A 309 -15.57 -2.85 -24.56
CA SER A 309 -16.09 -1.95 -25.59
C SER A 309 -15.23 -0.69 -25.71
N PHE A 310 -14.88 -0.11 -24.56
CA PHE A 310 -14.01 1.05 -24.46
C PHE A 310 -12.61 0.80 -25.04
N LEU A 311 -11.96 -0.29 -24.64
CA LEU A 311 -10.62 -0.65 -25.13
C LEU A 311 -10.61 -0.94 -26.64
N LEU A 312 -11.66 -1.59 -27.17
CA LEU A 312 -11.78 -1.86 -28.59
C LEU A 312 -11.96 -0.58 -29.40
N THR A 313 -12.78 0.36 -28.93
CA THR A 313 -13.02 1.64 -29.63
C THR A 313 -11.71 2.42 -29.80
N ASN A 314 -10.90 2.51 -28.73
CA ASN A 314 -9.61 3.20 -28.76
C ASN A 314 -8.52 2.49 -29.61
N GLN A 315 -8.71 1.21 -29.98
CA GLN A 315 -7.80 0.56 -30.93
C GLN A 315 -8.01 1.07 -32.36
N PHE A 316 -9.23 1.45 -32.73
CA PHE A 316 -9.56 1.85 -34.10
C PHE A 316 -9.19 3.30 -34.40
N ASP A 317 -9.27 4.19 -33.40
CA ASP A 317 -8.98 5.62 -33.58
C ASP A 317 -7.48 5.94 -33.81
N GLN A 318 -6.56 5.00 -33.53
CA GLN A 318 -5.12 5.18 -33.75
C GLN A 318 -4.57 4.46 -35.00
N ASN A 319 -5.43 3.76 -35.76
CA ASN A 319 -5.05 3.08 -37.01
C ASN A 319 -5.47 3.85 -38.28
N ASN A 320 -6.02 5.07 -38.13
CA ASN A 320 -6.33 6.02 -39.21
C ASN A 320 -5.38 7.23 -39.14
#